data_AF-A0A3D8HRU5-F1
#
_entry.id   AF-A0A3D8HRU5-F1
#
_cell.length_a   1.000
_cell.length_b   1.000
_cell.length_c   1.000
_cell.angle_alpha   90.00
_cell.angle_beta   90.00
_cell.angle_gamma   90.00
#
_symmetry.space_group_name_H-M   'P 1'
#
loop_
_entity.id
_entity.type
_entity.pdbx_description
1 polymer ?
#
loop_
_entity_poly.entity_id
_entity_poly.type
_entity_poly.pdbx_seq_one_letter_code
_entity_poly.pdbx_strand_id
1 'polypeptide(L)'
;MNKIKELESKNAKLKDLLEKNAQAISFFHDMVRKPKEAMEMQEVAKVLNIQGMDKARLYAFLRNEGILTIGNHPYQEYIDKGYFAVVVRNRPISYGIQTHAKTLVFPAGLAFIHSLLAQYLTHSPKTHKELLKKQQEKEVAGKRIVGKDISKYKIFLSLAQQRGVVFI
;
A
#
# COMPACT_ATOMS: atom_id res chain seq x y z
N MET A 1 38.07 -44.35 13.09
CA MET A 1 36.96 -43.85 13.95
C MET A 1 36.65 -42.36 13.76
N ASN A 2 37.63 -41.46 13.53
CA ASN A 2 37.35 -40.01 13.43
C ASN A 2 36.51 -39.57 12.21
N LYS A 3 36.64 -40.24 11.07
CA LYS A 3 35.91 -39.89 9.83
C LYS A 3 34.40 -40.11 9.93
N ILE A 4 33.98 -41.19 10.62
CA ILE A 4 32.57 -41.53 10.84
C ILE A 4 31.91 -40.44 11.70
N LYS A 5 32.57 -40.04 12.79
CA LYS A 5 32.10 -38.99 13.68
C LYS A 5 32.01 -37.61 12.99
N GLU A 6 32.94 -37.31 12.09
CA GLU A 6 32.91 -36.11 11.25
C GLU A 6 31.72 -36.12 10.27
N LEU A 7 31.47 -37.26 9.63
CA LEU A 7 30.35 -37.45 8.71
C LEU A 7 28.99 -37.36 9.43
N GLU A 8 28.87 -37.91 10.62
CA GLU A 8 27.68 -37.79 11.46
C GLU A 8 27.39 -36.34 11.84
N SER A 9 28.42 -35.58 12.24
CA SER A 9 28.29 -34.16 12.55
C SER A 9 27.85 -33.33 11.33
N LYS A 10 28.41 -33.60 10.15
CA LYS A 10 28.01 -32.93 8.89
C LYS A 10 26.57 -33.28 8.51
N ASN A 11 26.16 -34.54 8.65
CA ASN A 11 24.79 -34.97 8.38
C ASN A 11 23.78 -34.34 9.34
N ALA A 12 24.13 -34.19 10.62
CA ALA A 12 23.27 -33.50 11.59
C ALA A 12 23.06 -32.02 11.20
N LYS A 13 24.14 -31.32 10.83
CA LYS A 13 24.06 -29.93 10.36
C LYS A 13 23.25 -29.77 9.07
N LEU A 14 23.40 -30.71 8.13
CA LEU A 14 22.63 -30.70 6.88
C LEU A 14 21.14 -30.93 7.13
N LYS A 15 20.78 -31.81 8.05
CA LYS A 15 19.39 -32.04 8.45
C LYS A 15 18.77 -30.80 9.10
N ASP A 16 19.48 -30.16 10.03
CA ASP A 16 19.03 -28.91 10.67
C ASP A 16 18.85 -27.77 9.65
N LEU A 17 19.78 -27.63 8.70
CA LEU A 17 19.64 -26.68 7.59
C LEU A 17 18.44 -27.00 6.69
N LEU A 18 18.22 -28.28 6.36
CA LEU A 18 17.09 -28.72 5.55
C LEU A 18 15.76 -28.43 6.25
N GLU A 19 15.68 -28.67 7.55
CA GLU A 19 14.49 -28.44 8.36
C GLU A 19 14.18 -26.94 8.49
N LYS A 20 15.19 -26.11 8.76
CA LYS A 20 15.05 -24.64 8.76
C LYS A 20 14.60 -24.11 7.40
N ASN A 21 15.18 -24.62 6.32
CA ASN A 21 14.78 -24.24 4.96
C ASN A 21 13.36 -24.70 4.63
N ALA A 22 12.95 -25.90 5.07
CA ALA A 22 11.59 -26.40 4.88
C ALA A 22 10.57 -25.55 5.64
N GLN A 23 10.89 -25.15 6.88
CA GLN A 23 10.06 -24.23 7.67
C GLN A 23 9.94 -22.85 7.01
N ALA A 24 11.05 -22.31 6.51
CA ALA A 24 11.04 -21.05 5.76
C ALA A 24 10.19 -21.16 4.48
N ILE A 25 10.36 -22.23 3.71
CA ILE A 25 9.58 -22.49 2.49
C ILE A 25 8.09 -22.63 2.81
N SER A 26 7.73 -23.36 3.87
CA SER A 26 6.33 -23.50 4.30
C SER A 26 5.75 -22.16 4.71
N PHE A 27 6.50 -21.35 5.46
CA PHE A 27 6.10 -20.01 5.86
C PHE A 27 5.89 -19.09 4.64
N PHE A 28 6.82 -19.09 3.69
CA PHE A 28 6.66 -18.36 2.42
C PHE A 28 5.47 -18.87 1.62
N HIS A 29 5.26 -20.19 1.56
CA HIS A 29 4.15 -20.79 0.85
C HIS A 29 2.81 -20.42 1.51
N ASP A 30 2.70 -20.42 2.83
CA ASP A 30 1.50 -20.02 3.56
C ASP A 30 1.21 -18.51 3.42
N MET A 31 2.24 -17.67 3.40
CA MET A 31 2.12 -16.24 3.03
C MET A 31 1.62 -16.05 1.59
N VAL A 32 2.11 -16.85 0.65
CA VAL A 32 1.72 -16.81 -0.77
C VAL A 32 0.32 -17.41 -1.00
N ARG A 33 -0.17 -18.29 -0.11
CA ARG A 33 -1.38 -19.12 -0.30
C ARG A 33 -2.69 -18.50 0.19
N LYS A 34 -2.70 -17.27 0.70
CA LYS A 34 -3.95 -16.52 0.98
C LYS A 34 -4.31 -15.39 0.00
N PRO A 35 -4.13 -15.52 -1.34
CA PRO A 35 -4.60 -14.50 -2.27
C PRO A 35 -6.14 -14.39 -2.30
N LYS A 36 -6.87 -15.36 -1.69
CA LYS A 36 -8.32 -15.23 -1.45
C LYS A 36 -8.68 -14.10 -0.48
N GLU A 37 -7.79 -13.76 0.45
CA GLU A 37 -8.03 -12.70 1.44
C GLU A 37 -7.39 -11.36 1.01
N ALA A 38 -6.50 -11.39 0.02
CA ALA A 38 -5.79 -10.21 -0.46
C ALA A 38 -6.60 -9.48 -1.54
N MET A 39 -6.69 -8.16 -1.41
CA MET A 39 -7.42 -7.28 -2.31
C MET A 39 -6.48 -6.48 -3.19
N GLU A 40 -6.93 -6.18 -4.40
CA GLU A 40 -6.22 -5.26 -5.27
C GLU A 40 -6.40 -3.82 -4.77
N MET A 41 -5.42 -2.94 -5.04
CA MET A 41 -5.48 -1.54 -4.62
C MET A 41 -6.76 -0.80 -5.07
N GLN A 42 -7.33 -1.20 -6.21
CA GLN A 42 -8.60 -0.66 -6.68
C GLN A 42 -9.76 -0.98 -5.74
N GLU A 43 -9.80 -2.21 -5.22
CA GLU A 43 -10.83 -2.64 -4.29
C GLU A 43 -10.61 -2.01 -2.92
N VAL A 44 -9.36 -1.91 -2.47
CA VAL A 44 -9.01 -1.18 -1.25
C VAL A 44 -9.51 0.26 -1.27
N ALA A 45 -9.31 0.99 -2.38
CA ALA A 45 -9.81 2.36 -2.52
C ALA A 45 -11.35 2.44 -2.40
N LYS A 46 -12.08 1.47 -2.98
CA LYS A 46 -13.55 1.40 -2.83
C LYS A 46 -13.97 1.06 -1.40
N VAL A 47 -13.32 0.09 -0.77
CA VAL A 47 -13.63 -0.36 0.59
C VAL A 47 -13.38 0.76 1.61
N LEU A 48 -12.28 1.49 1.47
CA LEU A 48 -12.01 2.67 2.29
C LEU A 48 -13.09 3.75 2.08
N ASN A 49 -13.68 3.81 0.90
CA ASN A 49 -14.76 4.72 0.53
C ASN A 49 -14.47 6.20 0.89
N ILE A 50 -13.19 6.58 0.82
CA ILE A 50 -12.75 7.94 1.10
C ILE A 50 -12.99 8.76 -0.16
N GLN A 51 -13.85 9.75 -0.04
CA GLN A 51 -14.23 10.61 -1.13
C GLN A 51 -13.01 11.33 -1.72
N GLY A 52 -12.75 11.10 -3.02
CA GLY A 52 -11.59 11.67 -3.71
C GLY A 52 -10.33 10.83 -3.60
N MET A 53 -10.32 9.73 -2.85
CA MET A 53 -9.24 8.76 -2.81
C MET A 53 -9.53 7.63 -3.80
N ASP A 54 -9.04 7.77 -5.04
CA ASP A 54 -9.06 6.70 -6.02
C ASP A 54 -7.79 5.84 -5.95
N LYS A 55 -7.73 4.78 -6.76
CA LYS A 55 -6.56 3.90 -6.86
C LYS A 55 -5.26 4.67 -7.11
N ALA A 56 -5.27 5.67 -7.99
CA ALA A 56 -4.06 6.39 -8.38
C ALA A 56 -3.55 7.27 -7.23
N ARG A 57 -4.47 7.99 -6.56
CA ARG A 57 -4.14 8.80 -5.38
C ARG A 57 -3.71 7.96 -4.19
N LEU A 58 -4.30 6.77 -4.01
CA LEU A 58 -3.86 5.85 -2.96
C LEU A 58 -2.44 5.36 -3.21
N TYR A 59 -2.09 5.03 -4.45
CA TYR A 59 -0.70 4.73 -4.81
C TYR A 59 0.24 5.92 -4.56
N ALA A 60 -0.15 7.13 -4.96
CA ALA A 60 0.66 8.33 -4.72
C ALA A 60 0.88 8.60 -3.23
N PHE A 61 -0.18 8.49 -2.43
CA PHE A 61 -0.12 8.63 -0.98
C PHE A 61 0.86 7.61 -0.37
N LEU A 62 0.69 6.32 -0.66
CA LEU A 62 1.56 5.28 -0.10
C LEU A 62 3.02 5.40 -0.55
N ARG A 63 3.30 5.95 -1.74
CA ARG A 63 4.67 6.27 -2.16
C ARG A 63 5.27 7.40 -1.34
N ASN A 64 4.50 8.46 -1.10
CA ASN A 64 4.96 9.62 -0.33
C ASN A 64 5.20 9.28 1.14
N GLU A 65 4.43 8.35 1.68
CA GLU A 65 4.63 7.80 3.04
C GLU A 65 5.77 6.77 3.11
N GLY A 66 6.52 6.53 2.02
CA GLY A 66 7.65 5.61 1.99
C GLY A 66 7.26 4.12 2.06
N ILE A 67 6.00 3.78 1.77
CA ILE A 67 5.49 2.40 1.83
C ILE A 67 5.69 1.67 0.50
N LEU A 68 5.52 2.40 -0.60
CA LEU A 68 5.69 1.89 -1.95
C LEU A 68 6.85 2.60 -2.67
N THR A 69 7.50 1.85 -3.53
CA THR A 69 8.48 2.34 -4.51
C THR A 69 7.79 3.13 -5.63
N ILE A 70 8.58 3.83 -6.45
CA ILE A 70 8.13 4.52 -7.68
C ILE A 70 7.37 3.55 -8.61
N GLY A 71 7.79 2.28 -8.66
CA GLY A 71 7.15 1.22 -9.45
C GLY A 71 5.89 0.62 -8.80
N ASN A 72 5.36 1.20 -7.73
CA ASN A 72 4.21 0.71 -6.95
C ASN A 72 4.41 -0.62 -6.21
N HIS A 73 5.65 -1.07 -6.06
CA HIS A 73 5.98 -2.25 -5.25
C HIS A 73 6.16 -1.86 -3.78
N PRO A 74 5.64 -2.62 -2.82
CA PRO A 74 5.89 -2.40 -1.40
C PRO A 74 7.35 -2.66 -1.05
N TYR A 75 7.89 -1.89 -0.11
CA TYR A 75 9.20 -2.23 0.49
C TYR A 75 9.09 -3.52 1.31
N GLN A 76 10.21 -4.25 1.40
CA GLN A 76 10.28 -5.56 2.03
C GLN A 76 9.72 -5.57 3.45
N GLU A 77 9.97 -4.52 4.24
CA GLU A 77 9.47 -4.44 5.62
C GLU A 77 7.94 -4.53 5.72
N TYR A 78 7.19 -4.02 4.73
CA TYR A 78 5.73 -4.06 4.74
C TYR A 78 5.18 -5.36 4.14
N ILE A 79 6.00 -6.08 3.39
CA ILE A 79 5.73 -7.48 2.99
C ILE A 79 5.92 -8.38 4.21
N ASP A 80 7.03 -8.25 4.93
CA ASP A 80 7.36 -9.06 6.11
C ASP A 80 6.34 -8.85 7.24
N LYS A 81 5.80 -7.63 7.39
CA LYS A 81 4.68 -7.31 8.30
C LYS A 81 3.34 -7.93 7.88
N GLY A 82 3.26 -8.58 6.72
CA GLY A 82 2.04 -9.21 6.21
C GLY A 82 0.99 -8.21 5.72
N TYR A 83 1.38 -6.98 5.35
CA TYR A 83 0.44 -5.96 4.86
C TYR A 83 0.21 -6.08 3.37
N PHE A 84 1.25 -6.42 2.61
CA PHE A 84 1.22 -6.46 1.15
C PHE A 84 1.84 -7.73 0.58
N ALA A 85 1.47 -8.04 -0.66
CA ALA A 85 2.14 -9.02 -1.50
C ALA A 85 2.29 -8.48 -2.92
N VAL A 86 3.23 -9.05 -3.69
CA VAL A 86 3.38 -8.76 -5.12
C VAL A 86 3.08 -10.01 -5.92
N VAL A 87 2.14 -9.90 -6.86
CA VAL A 87 1.83 -10.96 -7.82
C VAL A 87 2.27 -10.57 -9.21
N VAL A 88 2.97 -11.49 -9.87
CA VAL A 88 3.40 -11.31 -11.25
C VAL A 88 2.34 -11.89 -12.18
N ARG A 89 1.90 -11.11 -13.15
CA ARG A 89 0.94 -11.48 -14.19
C ARG A 89 1.63 -11.41 -15.54
N ASN A 90 1.59 -12.50 -16.27
CA ASN A 90 2.05 -12.55 -17.65
C ASN A 90 0.86 -12.31 -18.58
N ARG A 91 1.03 -11.39 -19.53
CA ARG A 91 0.06 -11.09 -20.57
C ARG A 91 0.67 -11.41 -21.94
N PRO A 92 0.09 -12.31 -22.73
CA PRO A 92 0.54 -12.51 -24.11
C PRO A 92 0.25 -11.25 -24.94
N ILE A 93 1.22 -10.87 -25.77
CA ILE A 93 1.16 -9.77 -26.74
C ILE A 93 1.64 -10.26 -28.11
N SER A 94 1.38 -9.50 -29.17
CA SER A 94 1.66 -9.91 -30.57
C SER A 94 3.10 -10.31 -30.84
N TYR A 95 4.07 -9.82 -30.05
CA TYR A 95 5.50 -10.10 -30.22
C TYR A 95 6.13 -10.81 -29.00
N GLY A 96 5.33 -11.40 -28.09
CA GLY A 96 5.88 -12.15 -26.95
C GLY A 96 5.00 -12.13 -25.69
N ILE A 97 5.65 -12.15 -24.53
CA ILE A 97 4.99 -12.11 -23.22
C ILE A 97 5.38 -10.82 -22.50
N GLN A 98 4.39 -10.04 -22.11
CA GLN A 98 4.58 -8.85 -21.27
C GLN A 98 4.30 -9.20 -19.82
N THR A 99 5.28 -9.03 -18.95
CA THR A 99 5.17 -9.30 -17.52
C THR A 99 4.84 -8.02 -16.76
N HIS A 100 3.80 -8.09 -15.92
CA HIS A 100 3.35 -7.00 -15.06
C HIS A 100 3.29 -7.47 -13.62
N ALA A 101 3.94 -6.74 -12.72
CA ALA A 101 3.80 -6.96 -11.28
C ALA A 101 2.65 -6.11 -10.72
N LYS A 102 1.92 -6.66 -9.76
CA LYS A 102 0.78 -6.00 -9.12
C LYS A 102 0.83 -6.19 -7.61
N THR A 103 0.61 -5.09 -6.90
CA THR A 103 0.54 -5.09 -5.43
C THR A 103 -0.86 -5.48 -4.97
N LEU A 104 -0.91 -6.45 -4.06
CA LEU A 104 -2.08 -6.89 -3.31
C LEU A 104 -1.96 -6.45 -1.85
N VAL A 105 -3.11 -6.27 -1.20
CA VAL A 105 -3.23 -5.77 0.16
C VAL A 105 -4.00 -6.79 1.00
N PHE A 106 -3.39 -7.28 2.07
CA PHE A 106 -4.07 -8.18 3.01
C PHE A 106 -5.01 -7.41 3.96
N PRO A 107 -5.91 -8.08 4.69
CA PRO A 107 -6.78 -7.42 5.67
C PRO A 107 -6.01 -6.57 6.70
N ALA A 108 -4.86 -7.05 7.16
CA ALA A 108 -3.96 -6.30 8.05
C ALA A 108 -3.41 -5.02 7.38
N GLY A 109 -3.05 -5.11 6.09
CA GLY A 109 -2.64 -3.97 5.29
C GLY A 109 -3.75 -2.94 5.09
N LEU A 110 -4.99 -3.37 4.89
CA LEU A 110 -6.15 -2.48 4.81
C LEU A 110 -6.32 -1.68 6.12
N ALA A 111 -6.27 -2.37 7.28
CA ALA A 111 -6.37 -1.72 8.58
C ALA A 111 -5.23 -0.72 8.81
N PHE A 112 -4.00 -1.08 8.42
CA PHE A 112 -2.84 -0.20 8.46
C PHE A 112 -3.04 1.06 7.61
N ILE A 113 -3.44 0.91 6.34
CA ILE A 113 -3.71 2.03 5.42
C ILE A 113 -4.79 2.95 6.00
N HIS A 114 -5.87 2.38 6.54
CA HIS A 114 -6.96 3.14 7.15
C HIS A 114 -6.46 4.00 8.33
N SER A 115 -5.68 3.41 9.24
CA SER A 115 -5.10 4.15 10.38
C SER A 115 -4.15 5.27 9.92
N LEU A 116 -3.32 5.00 8.91
CA LEU A 116 -2.40 5.99 8.37
C LEU A 116 -3.14 7.17 7.74
N LEU A 117 -4.18 6.90 6.94
CA LEU A 117 -5.03 7.94 6.38
C LEU A 117 -5.78 8.73 7.45
N ALA A 118 -6.30 8.06 8.49
CA ALA A 118 -6.95 8.72 9.61
C ALA A 118 -5.99 9.67 10.35
N GLN A 119 -4.73 9.25 10.57
CA GLN A 119 -3.69 10.11 11.16
C GLN A 119 -3.38 11.30 10.26
N TYR A 120 -3.22 11.07 8.96
CA TYR A 120 -2.93 12.11 7.98
C TYR A 120 -4.03 13.18 7.91
N LEU A 121 -5.30 12.76 8.02
CA LEU A 121 -6.47 13.63 8.01
C LEU A 121 -6.70 14.37 9.34
N THR A 122 -6.34 13.77 10.48
CA THR A 122 -6.53 14.37 11.82
C THR A 122 -5.43 15.36 12.19
N HIS A 123 -4.17 15.12 11.79
CA HIS A 123 -3.03 15.97 12.11
C HIS A 123 -2.86 17.16 11.14
N SER A 124 -3.94 17.88 10.84
CA SER A 124 -3.88 19.11 10.04
C SER A 124 -3.34 20.29 10.89
N PRO A 125 -2.34 21.06 10.44
CA PRO A 125 -1.84 22.23 11.17
C PRO A 125 -2.88 23.37 11.13
N LYS A 126 -3.42 23.74 12.30
CA LYS A 126 -4.05 25.04 12.67
C LYS A 126 -5.07 25.76 11.77
N THR A 127 -5.45 25.28 10.59
CA THR A 127 -6.07 26.17 9.59
C THR A 127 -7.44 25.69 9.10
N HIS A 128 -8.14 24.76 9.75
CA HIS A 128 -9.49 24.38 9.28
C HIS A 128 -10.48 25.56 9.44
N LYS A 129 -10.45 26.27 10.59
CA LYS A 129 -11.29 27.45 10.84
C LYS A 129 -10.87 28.66 9.97
N GLU A 130 -9.57 28.84 9.73
CA GLU A 130 -9.04 29.96 8.93
C GLU A 130 -9.16 29.75 7.41
N LEU A 131 -9.04 28.52 6.91
CA LEU A 131 -9.26 28.19 5.49
C LEU A 131 -10.75 28.29 5.11
N LEU A 132 -11.66 27.89 6.01
CA LEU A 132 -13.10 28.12 5.83
C LEU A 132 -13.44 29.62 5.82
N LYS A 133 -12.81 30.42 6.69
CA LYS A 133 -12.96 31.89 6.71
C LYS A 133 -12.50 32.54 5.39
N LYS A 134 -11.31 32.17 4.90
CA LYS A 134 -10.78 32.66 3.61
C LYS A 134 -11.57 32.19 2.38
N GLN A 135 -12.33 31.09 2.49
CA GLN A 135 -13.19 30.58 1.41
C GLN A 135 -14.57 31.26 1.41
N GLN A 136 -15.12 31.60 2.59
CA GLN A 136 -16.33 32.42 2.70
C GLN A 136 -16.12 33.83 2.12
N GLU A 137 -14.94 34.43 2.33
CA GLU A 137 -14.59 35.75 1.76
C GLU A 137 -14.45 35.73 0.22
N LYS A 138 -14.18 34.56 -0.39
CA LYS A 138 -14.04 34.40 -1.84
C LYS A 138 -15.35 34.02 -2.56
N GLU A 139 -16.29 33.36 -1.87
CA GLU A 139 -17.59 32.98 -2.45
C GLU A 139 -18.56 34.16 -2.63
N VAL A 140 -18.38 35.25 -1.89
CA VAL A 140 -19.18 36.48 -2.07
C VAL A 140 -18.95 37.13 -3.44
N ALA A 141 -17.88 36.74 -4.17
CA ALA A 141 -17.46 37.40 -5.41
C ALA A 141 -17.90 36.74 -6.74
N GLY A 142 -18.69 35.64 -6.76
CA GLY A 142 -19.18 35.17 -8.07
C GLY A 142 -19.79 33.78 -8.17
N LYS A 143 -21.08 33.78 -8.52
CA LYS A 143 -21.92 32.77 -9.20
C LYS A 143 -22.02 31.34 -8.59
N ARG A 144 -23.28 31.00 -8.29
CA ARG A 144 -23.83 29.66 -8.00
C ARG A 144 -23.38 28.60 -9.01
N ILE A 145 -23.06 27.41 -8.52
CA ILE A 145 -23.16 26.16 -9.28
C ILE A 145 -23.84 25.10 -8.40
N VAL A 146 -24.89 24.51 -8.97
CA VAL A 146 -25.69 23.40 -8.41
C VAL A 146 -24.94 22.08 -8.63
N GLY A 147 -24.86 21.23 -7.60
CA GLY A 147 -24.45 19.82 -7.73
C GLY A 147 -23.44 19.33 -6.68
N LYS A 148 -23.82 18.29 -5.91
CA LYS A 148 -23.04 17.45 -4.96
C LYS A 148 -21.92 18.15 -4.18
N ASP A 149 -22.11 18.34 -2.87
CA ASP A 149 -21.19 18.97 -1.92
C ASP A 149 -19.69 18.64 -2.17
N ILE A 150 -18.99 19.61 -2.77
CA ILE A 150 -17.60 19.53 -3.25
C ILE A 150 -16.61 19.96 -2.13
N SER A 151 -17.11 20.39 -0.96
CA SER A 151 -16.32 21.02 0.11
C SER A 151 -15.21 20.12 0.65
N LYS A 152 -15.46 18.81 0.77
CA LYS A 152 -14.48 17.83 1.29
C LYS A 152 -13.33 17.54 0.33
N TYR A 153 -13.54 17.64 -0.99
CA TYR A 153 -12.50 17.40 -1.99
C TYR A 153 -11.43 18.49 -2.00
N LYS A 154 -11.82 19.75 -1.75
CA LYS A 154 -10.87 20.86 -1.57
C LYS A 154 -9.95 20.62 -0.38
N ILE A 155 -10.44 19.97 0.68
CA ILE A 155 -9.67 19.73 1.91
C ILE A 155 -8.52 18.77 1.63
N PHE A 156 -8.78 17.58 1.08
CA PHE A 156 -7.71 16.60 0.79
C PHE A 156 -6.68 17.13 -0.21
N LEU A 157 -7.13 17.71 -1.32
CA LEU A 157 -6.24 18.23 -2.35
C LEU A 157 -5.44 19.44 -1.84
N SER A 158 -6.04 20.33 -1.04
CA SER A 158 -5.31 21.46 -0.46
C SER A 158 -4.30 21.03 0.60
N LEU A 159 -4.62 20.04 1.44
CA LEU A 159 -3.69 19.48 2.42
C LEU A 159 -2.51 18.77 1.76
N ALA A 160 -2.79 17.98 0.72
CA ALA A 160 -1.77 17.33 -0.09
C ALA A 160 -0.85 18.38 -0.75
N GLN A 161 -1.42 19.41 -1.38
CA GLN A 161 -0.67 20.48 -2.01
C GLN A 161 0.15 21.31 -1.00
N GLN A 162 -0.37 21.59 0.19
CA GLN A 162 0.35 22.27 1.30
C GLN A 162 1.53 21.44 1.82
N ARG A 163 1.45 20.10 1.74
CA ARG A 163 2.50 19.17 2.15
C ARG A 163 3.46 18.80 1.01
N GLY A 164 3.37 19.45 -0.15
CA GLY A 164 4.23 19.18 -1.30
C GLY A 164 3.95 17.86 -2.01
N VAL A 165 2.77 17.25 -1.80
CA VAL A 165 2.37 16.02 -2.48
C VAL A 165 2.10 16.32 -3.94
N VAL A 166 2.93 15.78 -4.82
CA VAL A 166 2.76 15.85 -6.28
C VAL A 166 1.93 14.65 -6.75
N PHE A 167 0.74 14.93 -7.28
CA PHE A 167 -0.07 13.93 -7.97
C PHE A 167 0.41 13.86 -9.43
N ILE A 168 1.23 12.86 -9.74
CA ILE A 168 1.65 12.52 -11.12
C ILE A 168 0.71 11.45 -11.69
#